data_AF-A0A3D5BCE5-F1
#
_entry.id   AF-A0A3D5BCE5-F1
#
_cell.length_a   1.000
_cell.length_b   1.000
_cell.length_c   1.000
_cell.angle_alpha   90.00
_cell.angle_beta   90.00
_cell.angle_gamma   90.00
#
_symmetry.space_group_name_H-M   'P 1'
#
loop_
_entity.id
_entity.type
_entity.pdbx_description
1 polymer ?
#
loop_
_entity_poly.entity_id
_entity_poly.type
_entity_poly.pdbx_seq_one_letter_code
_entity_poly.pdbx_strand_id
1 'polypeptide(L)'
;MKKYLLFALPFVLSACSSDMLFPKTGNTIVTNPASEKVVLSSKTGTLVGDRVNTYKNELNHIRADMNKVSDNLSKVRESALVTSKKYYEIIAEMETKLSLGTTPSNPQMVALYNNAQNALQDSDTQAANLNNLVAEVSALGANSGVLAQNIKATYAVPGALDADHDNLRVLENGTEQTAVSLKNLLNEITADANAQKAFTDNARLQLLRLNDAVARGNFNSAGAAVVPAHSVLKAPITKAPLGAPTSGAALFKINFADENVDYLSNLESAVSNALNTNPNAKFLVKGMNPANKKLSTDEAKKYAAQVFADLISLGVEPQKINLSAGQDSLLTSPQVFVYTK
;
A
#
# COMPACT_ATOMS: atom_id res chain seq x y z
N MET A 1 -53.90 -2.65 29.31
CA MET A 1 -53.00 -1.48 29.17
C MET A 1 -51.61 -1.86 29.65
N LYS A 2 -50.65 -2.08 28.74
CA LYS A 2 -49.24 -2.34 29.07
C LYS A 2 -48.41 -1.44 28.16
N LYS A 3 -47.89 -0.34 28.70
CA LYS A 3 -47.03 0.62 28.00
C LYS A 3 -45.58 0.16 28.17
N TYR A 4 -44.91 0.00 27.03
CA TYR A 4 -43.52 -0.40 26.90
C TYR A 4 -42.57 0.70 27.37
N LEU A 5 -41.54 0.28 28.09
CA LEU A 5 -40.45 1.08 28.60
C LEU A 5 -39.46 1.34 27.45
N LEU A 6 -39.30 2.61 27.05
CA LEU A 6 -38.27 3.04 26.10
C LEU A 6 -36.89 2.83 26.75
N PHE A 7 -36.06 1.98 26.16
CA PHE A 7 -34.61 1.96 26.43
C PHE A 7 -33.91 2.68 25.28
N ALA A 8 -33.41 3.88 25.55
CA ALA A 8 -32.50 4.59 24.67
C ALA A 8 -31.10 3.98 24.83
N LEU A 9 -30.58 3.37 23.76
CA LEU A 9 -29.17 2.93 23.66
C LEU A 9 -28.33 4.12 23.17
N PRO A 10 -27.23 4.48 23.84
CA PRO A 10 -26.33 5.52 23.35
C PRO A 10 -25.54 4.97 22.16
N PHE A 11 -25.69 5.63 21.01
CA PHE A 11 -24.92 5.39 19.80
C PHE A 11 -23.51 5.94 20.04
N VAL A 12 -22.54 5.06 20.33
CA VAL A 12 -21.13 5.43 20.47
C VAL A 12 -20.58 5.66 19.07
N LEU A 13 -20.46 6.92 18.66
CA LEU A 13 -19.66 7.34 17.52
C LEU A 13 -18.19 7.01 17.85
N SER A 14 -17.71 5.86 17.37
CA SER A 14 -16.29 5.57 17.38
C SER A 14 -15.63 6.46 16.32
N ALA A 15 -14.82 7.42 16.77
CA ALA A 15 -14.00 8.25 15.91
C ALA A 15 -13.07 7.33 15.09
N CYS A 16 -13.31 7.26 13.79
CA CYS A 16 -12.40 6.62 12.86
C CYS A 16 -11.13 7.48 12.82
N SER A 17 -10.08 7.04 13.52
CA SER A 17 -8.77 7.69 13.48
C SER A 17 -8.27 7.72 12.04
N SER A 18 -8.04 8.93 11.54
CA SER A 18 -7.58 9.28 10.19
C SER A 18 -6.14 8.84 9.86
N ASP A 19 -5.58 7.88 10.61
CA ASP A 19 -4.15 7.52 10.60
C ASP A 19 -3.80 6.36 9.65
N MET A 20 -4.76 5.87 8.84
CA MET A 20 -4.56 4.63 8.07
C MET A 20 -4.19 4.82 6.59
N LEU A 21 -4.20 6.06 6.08
CA LEU A 21 -3.93 6.30 4.65
C LEU A 21 -2.48 6.65 4.34
N PHE A 22 -1.78 7.21 5.30
CA PHE A 22 -0.34 7.41 5.26
C PHE A 22 0.18 6.92 6.60
N PRO A 23 1.04 5.88 6.66
CA PRO A 23 1.80 5.69 7.88
C PRO A 23 2.49 7.02 8.14
N LYS A 24 2.23 7.60 9.32
CA LYS A 24 3.01 8.72 9.81
C LYS A 24 4.42 8.16 10.08
N THR A 25 5.20 7.94 9.02
CA THR A 25 6.65 7.96 9.11
C THR A 25 6.92 9.26 9.83
N GLY A 26 7.55 9.11 11.00
CA GLY A 26 7.55 10.13 12.01
C GLY A 26 7.93 11.48 11.43
N ASN A 27 7.63 12.50 12.22
CA ASN A 27 8.27 13.78 12.14
C ASN A 27 9.79 13.60 12.41
N THR A 28 10.52 12.77 11.65
CA THR A 28 11.88 13.08 11.26
C THR A 28 11.74 14.42 10.57
N ILE A 29 11.94 15.44 11.39
CA ILE A 29 12.68 16.62 10.99
C ILE A 29 13.89 16.04 10.27
N VAL A 30 13.75 15.75 8.97
CA VAL A 30 14.86 15.85 8.06
C VAL A 30 15.22 17.30 8.26
N THR A 31 16.24 17.56 9.07
CA THR A 31 16.93 18.83 9.02
C THR A 31 17.36 18.92 7.57
N ASN A 32 16.52 19.58 6.79
CA ASN A 32 16.66 19.63 5.36
C ASN A 32 18.02 20.26 5.12
N PRO A 33 19.00 19.52 4.56
CA PRO A 33 20.31 20.10 4.31
C PRO A 33 20.25 21.27 3.31
N ALA A 34 19.10 21.48 2.66
CA ALA A 34 18.83 22.67 1.87
C ALA A 34 18.70 23.96 2.67
N SER A 35 18.45 23.91 3.98
CA SER A 35 18.37 25.10 4.84
C SER A 35 19.76 25.63 5.23
N GLU A 36 20.80 24.80 5.14
CA GLU A 36 22.17 25.20 5.43
C GLU A 36 22.88 25.63 4.13
N LYS A 37 23.05 26.95 3.99
CA LYS A 37 23.77 27.54 2.85
C LYS A 37 25.23 27.09 2.92
N VAL A 38 25.73 26.48 1.84
CA VAL A 38 27.14 26.08 1.75
C VAL A 38 28.04 27.32 1.84
N VAL A 39 28.72 27.46 2.98
CA VAL A 39 29.72 28.51 3.23
C VAL A 39 31.04 28.02 2.66
N LEU A 40 31.59 28.78 1.71
CA LEU A 40 32.90 28.50 1.11
C LEU A 40 33.89 29.61 1.49
N SER A 41 35.17 29.28 1.43
CA SER A 41 36.28 30.23 1.49
C SER A 41 36.21 31.24 0.32
N SER A 42 36.91 32.37 0.46
CA SER A 42 37.00 33.41 -0.58
C SER A 42 37.52 32.87 -1.94
N LYS A 43 37.09 33.50 -3.05
CA LYS A 43 37.49 33.11 -4.41
C LYS A 43 39.01 33.15 -4.54
N THR A 44 39.60 32.02 -4.90
CA THR A 44 41.05 31.81 -4.98
C THR A 44 41.67 32.26 -6.31
N GLY A 45 40.85 32.45 -7.34
CA GLY A 45 41.31 32.85 -8.68
C GLY A 45 41.93 31.72 -9.51
N THR A 46 41.90 30.48 -9.02
CA THR A 46 42.36 29.29 -9.75
C THR A 46 41.26 28.70 -10.62
N LEU A 47 41.67 27.86 -11.59
CA LEU A 47 40.74 27.12 -12.44
C LEU A 47 39.87 26.16 -11.62
N VAL A 48 40.41 25.60 -10.54
CA VAL A 48 39.66 24.76 -9.58
C VAL A 48 38.68 25.60 -8.77
N GLY A 49 39.08 26.80 -8.32
CA GLY A 49 38.18 27.74 -7.63
C GLY A 49 36.98 28.15 -8.50
N ASP A 50 37.15 28.30 -9.81
CA ASP A 50 36.03 28.55 -10.72
C ASP A 50 35.08 27.34 -10.82
N ARG A 51 35.61 26.11 -10.88
CA ARG A 51 34.79 24.87 -10.84
C ARG A 51 34.04 24.70 -9.53
N VAL A 52 34.70 24.98 -8.40
CA VAL A 52 34.09 24.99 -7.06
C VAL A 52 32.86 25.90 -7.01
N ASN A 53 32.93 27.08 -7.64
CA ASN A 53 31.78 27.98 -7.71
C ASN A 53 30.65 27.42 -8.58
N THR A 54 30.97 26.77 -9.71
CA THR A 54 29.97 26.06 -10.54
C THR A 54 29.29 24.94 -9.75
N TYR A 55 30.06 24.08 -9.09
CA TYR A 55 29.52 22.98 -8.27
C TYR A 55 28.67 23.46 -7.11
N LYS A 56 29.05 24.57 -6.47
CA LYS A 56 28.20 25.21 -5.46
C LYS A 56 26.85 25.64 -6.02
N ASN A 57 26.83 26.26 -7.20
CA ASN A 57 25.58 26.69 -7.83
C ASN A 57 24.70 25.50 -8.23
N GLU A 58 25.31 24.45 -8.79
CA GLU A 58 24.64 23.21 -9.13
C GLU A 58 24.04 22.52 -7.89
N LEU A 59 24.82 22.39 -6.80
CA LEU A 59 24.32 21.84 -5.54
C LEU A 59 23.17 22.66 -4.96
N ASN A 60 23.27 23.99 -5.00
CA ASN A 60 22.19 24.87 -4.54
C ASN A 60 20.93 24.71 -5.40
N HIS A 61 21.08 24.52 -6.71
CA HIS A 61 19.95 24.26 -7.61
C HIS A 61 19.28 22.93 -7.28
N ILE A 62 20.05 21.84 -7.13
CA ILE A 62 19.52 20.52 -6.75
C ILE A 62 18.77 20.60 -5.42
N ARG A 63 19.33 21.28 -4.42
CA ARG A 63 18.68 21.51 -3.12
C ARG A 63 17.40 22.32 -3.23
N ALA A 64 17.39 23.36 -4.06
CA ALA A 64 16.20 24.17 -4.29
C ALA A 64 15.07 23.35 -4.96
N ASP A 65 15.40 22.50 -5.92
CA ASP A 65 14.40 21.64 -6.57
C ASP A 65 13.91 20.52 -5.64
N MET A 66 14.80 19.93 -4.84
CA MET A 66 14.41 18.99 -3.79
C MET A 66 13.37 19.60 -2.83
N ASN A 67 13.53 20.88 -2.46
CA ASN A 67 12.55 21.57 -1.62
C ASN A 67 11.20 21.73 -2.33
N LYS A 68 11.20 22.11 -3.61
CA LYS A 68 9.96 22.23 -4.40
C LYS A 68 9.23 20.89 -4.48
N VAL A 69 9.95 19.79 -4.70
CA VAL A 69 9.37 18.44 -4.69
C VAL A 69 8.77 18.13 -3.32
N SER A 70 9.49 18.41 -2.23
CA SER A 70 8.98 18.18 -0.87
C SER A 70 7.71 18.98 -0.57
N ASP A 71 7.65 20.24 -1.02
CA ASP A 71 6.46 21.08 -0.90
C ASP A 71 5.29 20.54 -1.73
N ASN A 72 5.57 20.07 -2.94
CA ASN A 72 4.56 19.45 -3.81
C ASN A 72 4.05 18.14 -3.23
N LEU A 73 4.92 17.30 -2.68
CA LEU A 73 4.53 16.07 -1.97
C LEU A 73 3.58 16.39 -0.82
N SER A 74 3.89 17.40 -0.01
CA SER A 74 3.03 17.82 1.10
C SER A 74 1.63 18.25 0.64
N LYS A 75 1.54 18.99 -0.47
CA LYS A 75 0.26 19.38 -1.08
C LYS A 75 -0.52 18.17 -1.62
N VAL A 76 0.16 17.23 -2.26
CA VAL A 76 -0.48 16.01 -2.78
C VAL A 76 -1.03 15.16 -1.62
N ARG A 77 -0.30 15.04 -0.52
CA ARG A 77 -0.76 14.35 0.70
C ARG A 77 -2.01 15.00 1.31
N GLU A 78 -1.99 16.33 1.47
CA GLU A 78 -3.15 17.06 1.98
C GLU A 78 -4.38 16.86 1.08
N SER A 79 -4.19 16.98 -0.24
CA SER A 79 -5.24 16.72 -1.22
C SER A 79 -5.76 15.27 -1.14
N ALA A 80 -4.87 14.28 -1.00
CA ALA A 80 -5.24 12.87 -0.90
C ALA A 80 -6.03 12.55 0.37
N LEU A 81 -5.69 13.19 1.51
CA LEU A 81 -6.46 13.08 2.75
C LEU A 81 -7.87 13.66 2.59
N VAL A 82 -8.00 14.85 1.98
CA VAL A 82 -9.30 15.48 1.72
C VAL A 82 -10.16 14.61 0.80
N THR A 83 -9.60 14.12 -0.30
CA THR A 83 -10.29 13.25 -1.25
C THR A 83 -10.76 11.95 -0.58
N SER A 84 -9.89 11.33 0.22
CA SER A 84 -10.21 10.07 0.91
C SER A 84 -11.31 10.25 1.95
N LYS A 85 -11.27 11.35 2.73
CA LYS A 85 -12.33 11.69 3.69
C LYS A 85 -13.67 11.87 2.99
N LYS A 86 -13.70 12.66 1.92
CA LYS A 86 -14.90 12.88 1.09
C LYS A 86 -15.44 11.56 0.54
N TYR A 87 -14.56 10.70 0.02
CA TYR A 87 -14.95 9.38 -0.48
C TYR A 87 -15.62 8.54 0.62
N TYR A 88 -14.99 8.38 1.78
CA TYR A 88 -15.57 7.58 2.87
C TYR A 88 -16.85 8.16 3.46
N GLU A 89 -16.99 9.50 3.51
CA GLU A 89 -18.24 10.15 3.92
C GLU A 89 -19.41 9.78 2.98
N ILE A 90 -19.18 9.82 1.67
CA ILE A 90 -20.17 9.42 0.66
C ILE A 90 -20.51 7.94 0.80
N ILE A 91 -19.50 7.07 0.94
CA ILE A 91 -19.70 5.62 1.10
C ILE A 91 -20.51 5.33 2.37
N ALA A 92 -20.19 5.96 3.49
CA ALA A 92 -20.90 5.77 4.75
C ALA A 92 -22.38 6.21 4.65
N GLU A 93 -22.65 7.33 3.98
CA GLU A 93 -24.02 7.77 3.71
C GLU A 93 -24.77 6.75 2.84
N MET A 94 -24.12 6.25 1.78
CA MET A 94 -24.73 5.27 0.90
C MET A 94 -25.00 3.94 1.62
N GLU A 95 -24.03 3.41 2.36
CA GLU A 95 -24.17 2.16 3.11
C GLU A 95 -25.28 2.28 4.17
N THR A 96 -25.37 3.42 4.85
CA THR A 96 -26.45 3.68 5.82
C THR A 96 -27.82 3.64 5.14
N LYS A 97 -27.99 4.36 4.02
CA LYS A 97 -29.26 4.37 3.26
C LYS A 97 -29.61 2.99 2.68
N LEU A 98 -28.64 2.26 2.17
CA LEU A 98 -28.83 0.91 1.63
C LEU A 98 -29.13 -0.14 2.71
N SER A 99 -28.63 0.07 3.93
CA SER A 99 -28.91 -0.79 5.08
C SER A 99 -30.33 -0.62 5.61
N LEU A 100 -30.85 0.61 5.58
CA LEU A 100 -32.26 0.90 5.87
C LEU A 100 -33.21 0.44 4.75
N GLY A 101 -32.66 0.17 3.57
CA GLY A 101 -33.41 -0.13 2.37
C GLY A 101 -33.85 1.15 1.65
N THR A 102 -33.78 1.11 0.32
CA THR A 102 -34.21 2.19 -0.57
C THR A 102 -34.88 1.60 -1.80
N THR A 103 -35.54 2.43 -2.59
CA THR A 103 -36.13 1.97 -3.85
C THR A 103 -35.01 1.52 -4.80
N PRO A 104 -35.16 0.36 -5.47
CA PRO A 104 -34.25 -0.03 -6.55
C PRO A 104 -34.00 1.13 -7.51
N SER A 105 -32.72 1.39 -7.84
CA SER A 105 -32.32 2.48 -8.72
C SER A 105 -32.73 3.89 -8.26
N ASN A 106 -32.71 4.16 -6.95
CA ASN A 106 -32.96 5.50 -6.41
C ASN A 106 -32.03 6.56 -7.04
N PRO A 107 -32.55 7.61 -7.70
CA PRO A 107 -31.73 8.67 -8.32
C PRO A 107 -30.78 9.39 -7.35
N GLN A 108 -31.16 9.55 -6.08
CA GLN A 108 -30.28 10.16 -5.07
C GLN A 108 -29.07 9.27 -4.77
N MET A 109 -29.24 7.95 -4.78
CA MET A 109 -28.14 7.01 -4.60
C MET A 109 -27.22 6.96 -5.81
N VAL A 110 -27.80 7.03 -7.02
CA VAL A 110 -27.02 7.16 -8.26
C VAL A 110 -26.19 8.46 -8.26
N ALA A 111 -26.75 9.56 -7.76
CA ALA A 111 -26.02 10.81 -7.61
C ALA A 111 -24.85 10.71 -6.61
N LEU A 112 -25.07 10.09 -5.44
CA LEU A 112 -23.99 9.82 -4.47
C LEU A 112 -22.91 8.92 -5.06
N TYR A 113 -23.29 7.87 -5.77
CA TYR A 113 -22.36 6.98 -6.48
C TYR A 113 -21.50 7.75 -7.49
N ASN A 114 -22.11 8.61 -8.30
CA ASN A 114 -21.38 9.47 -9.23
C ASN A 114 -20.42 10.44 -8.52
N ASN A 115 -20.82 10.99 -7.38
CA ASN A 115 -19.93 11.83 -6.56
C ASN A 115 -18.74 11.05 -6.00
N ALA A 116 -18.93 9.79 -5.61
CA ALA A 116 -17.85 8.92 -5.16
C ALA A 116 -16.90 8.54 -6.31
N GLN A 117 -17.43 8.33 -7.52
CA GLN A 117 -16.62 8.15 -8.73
C GLN A 117 -15.76 9.39 -9.04
N ASN A 118 -16.31 10.60 -8.89
CA ASN A 118 -15.54 11.84 -9.06
C ASN A 118 -14.41 11.95 -8.04
N ALA A 119 -14.66 11.62 -6.77
CA ALA A 119 -13.61 11.58 -5.75
C ALA A 119 -12.51 10.55 -6.09
N LEU A 120 -12.87 9.43 -6.71
CA LEU A 120 -11.90 8.45 -7.18
C LEU A 120 -11.06 8.97 -8.37
N GLN A 121 -11.63 9.78 -9.25
CA GLN A 121 -10.89 10.43 -10.33
C GLN A 121 -9.87 11.45 -9.80
N ASP A 122 -10.20 12.16 -8.71
CA ASP A 122 -9.24 13.01 -7.99
C ASP A 122 -8.09 12.16 -7.42
N SER A 123 -8.41 10.97 -6.87
CA SER A 123 -7.42 10.00 -6.38
C SER A 123 -6.49 9.49 -7.48
N ASP A 124 -7.00 9.24 -8.68
CA ASP A 124 -6.20 8.85 -9.85
C ASP A 124 -5.23 9.96 -10.27
N THR A 125 -5.70 11.21 -10.26
CA THR A 125 -4.87 12.38 -10.56
C THR A 125 -3.75 12.53 -9.53
N GLN A 126 -4.04 12.31 -8.25
CA GLN A 126 -3.05 12.32 -7.17
C GLN A 126 -2.01 11.20 -7.36
N ALA A 127 -2.42 9.99 -7.72
CA ALA A 127 -1.50 8.89 -8.00
C ALA A 127 -0.59 9.21 -9.20
N ALA A 128 -1.11 9.83 -10.26
CA ALA A 128 -0.30 10.30 -11.38
C ALA A 128 0.71 11.38 -10.95
N ASN A 129 0.29 12.34 -10.11
CA ASN A 129 1.19 13.36 -9.57
C ASN A 129 2.32 12.74 -8.73
N LEU A 130 2.04 11.74 -7.88
CA LEU A 130 3.07 11.03 -7.12
C LEU A 130 4.08 10.34 -8.05
N ASN A 131 3.61 9.66 -9.11
CA ASN A 131 4.50 9.04 -10.09
C ASN A 131 5.39 10.06 -10.82
N ASN A 132 4.87 11.24 -11.12
CA ASN A 132 5.67 12.32 -11.70
C ASN A 132 6.76 12.81 -10.71
N LEU A 133 6.42 12.95 -9.43
CA LEU A 133 7.40 13.31 -8.39
C LEU A 133 8.48 12.23 -8.22
N VAL A 134 8.15 10.93 -8.33
CA VAL A 134 9.14 9.83 -8.35
C VAL A 134 10.15 10.02 -9.49
N ALA A 135 9.66 10.32 -10.70
CA ALA A 135 10.52 10.55 -11.86
C ALA A 135 11.42 11.79 -11.67
N GLU A 136 10.87 12.88 -11.13
CA GLU A 136 11.60 14.12 -10.84
C GLU A 136 12.72 13.89 -9.82
N VAL A 137 12.45 13.21 -8.69
CA VAL A 137 13.47 12.90 -7.69
C VAL A 137 14.54 11.95 -8.22
N SER A 138 14.14 10.99 -9.06
CA SER A 138 15.09 10.08 -9.71
C SER A 138 16.06 10.85 -10.62
N ALA A 139 15.58 11.84 -11.36
CA ALA A 139 16.41 12.72 -12.18
C ALA A 139 17.34 13.59 -11.31
N LEU A 140 16.84 14.16 -10.21
CA LEU A 140 17.67 14.91 -9.25
C LEU A 140 18.76 14.03 -8.63
N GLY A 141 18.43 12.77 -8.30
CA GLY A 141 19.40 11.78 -7.80
C GLY A 141 20.51 11.48 -8.81
N ALA A 142 20.17 11.34 -10.09
CA ALA A 142 21.15 11.17 -11.16
C ALA A 142 22.06 12.40 -11.30
N ASN A 143 21.49 13.60 -11.28
CA ASN A 143 22.25 14.86 -11.32
C ASN A 143 23.19 14.99 -10.12
N SER A 144 22.72 14.65 -8.91
CA SER A 144 23.55 14.62 -7.70
C SER A 144 24.72 13.62 -7.82
N GLY A 145 24.49 12.47 -8.47
CA GLY A 145 25.53 11.48 -8.75
C GLY A 145 26.60 11.99 -9.71
N VAL A 146 26.19 12.70 -10.77
CA VAL A 146 27.11 13.36 -11.71
C VAL A 146 27.93 14.44 -11.02
N LEU A 147 27.30 15.28 -10.19
CA LEU A 147 27.98 16.31 -9.41
C LEU A 147 29.05 15.70 -8.49
N ALA A 148 28.72 14.62 -7.77
CA ALA A 148 29.68 13.93 -6.90
C ALA A 148 30.90 13.40 -7.68
N GLN A 149 30.68 12.82 -8.87
CA GLN A 149 31.77 12.37 -9.75
C GLN A 149 32.64 13.53 -10.24
N ASN A 150 32.03 14.66 -10.59
CA ASN A 150 32.73 15.86 -11.05
C ASN A 150 33.59 16.49 -9.93
N ILE A 151 33.07 16.55 -8.71
CA ILE A 151 33.82 17.00 -7.53
C ILE A 151 35.03 16.08 -7.31
N LYS A 152 34.82 14.75 -7.33
CA LYS A 152 35.89 13.77 -7.16
C LYS A 152 36.97 13.86 -8.24
N ALA A 153 36.57 14.06 -9.49
CA ALA A 153 37.50 14.24 -10.62
C ALA A 153 38.32 15.53 -10.49
N THR A 154 37.78 16.56 -9.83
CA THR A 154 38.46 17.85 -9.70
C THR A 154 39.64 17.81 -8.73
N TYR A 155 39.67 16.88 -7.78
CA TYR A 155 40.85 16.65 -6.92
C TYR A 155 42.11 16.25 -7.69
N ALA A 156 41.97 15.67 -8.89
CA ALA A 156 43.11 15.28 -9.72
C ALA A 156 43.67 16.43 -10.58
N VAL A 157 43.04 17.61 -10.55
CA VAL A 157 43.42 18.74 -11.40
C VAL A 157 44.60 19.50 -10.75
N PRO A 158 45.74 19.64 -11.44
CA PRO A 158 46.90 20.34 -10.89
C PRO A 158 46.67 21.86 -10.82
N GLY A 159 47.36 22.53 -9.90
CA GLY A 159 47.31 24.00 -9.75
C GLY A 159 46.19 24.52 -8.83
N ALA A 160 45.60 23.65 -8.01
CA ALA A 160 44.69 24.03 -6.92
C ALA A 160 45.46 24.57 -5.71
N LEU A 161 44.84 25.48 -4.96
CA LEU A 161 45.30 25.89 -3.63
C LEU A 161 44.68 24.99 -2.54
N ASP A 162 45.28 24.96 -1.35
CA ASP A 162 44.72 24.21 -0.21
C ASP A 162 43.28 24.66 0.12
N ALA A 163 43.00 25.95 0.01
CA ALA A 163 41.66 26.52 0.19
C ALA A 163 40.63 25.97 -0.83
N ASP A 164 41.06 25.59 -2.03
CA ASP A 164 40.18 24.96 -3.03
C ASP A 164 39.86 23.52 -2.63
N HIS A 165 40.83 22.77 -2.12
CA HIS A 165 40.62 21.40 -1.63
C HIS A 165 39.68 21.36 -0.42
N ASP A 166 39.80 22.34 0.48
CA ASP A 166 38.88 22.46 1.62
C ASP A 166 37.46 22.77 1.14
N ASN A 167 37.30 23.68 0.17
CA ASN A 167 36.00 23.95 -0.45
C ASN A 167 35.41 22.72 -1.16
N LEU A 168 36.23 21.94 -1.89
CA LEU A 168 35.80 20.70 -2.51
C LEU A 168 35.33 19.68 -1.47
N ARG A 169 35.99 19.58 -0.31
CA ARG A 169 35.59 18.65 0.77
C ARG A 169 34.24 19.04 1.35
N VAL A 170 34.00 20.33 1.53
CA VAL A 170 32.69 20.85 1.96
C VAL A 170 31.61 20.52 0.92
N LEU A 171 31.90 20.68 -0.38
CA LEU A 171 30.97 20.36 -1.45
C LEU A 171 30.71 18.85 -1.58
N GLU A 172 31.73 18.01 -1.40
CA GLU A 172 31.62 16.55 -1.39
C GLU A 172 30.65 16.12 -0.29
N ASN A 173 30.92 16.50 0.97
CA ASN A 173 30.04 16.22 2.10
C ASN A 173 28.61 16.73 1.88
N GLY A 174 28.48 17.96 1.36
CA GLY A 174 27.18 18.56 1.08
C GLY A 174 26.39 17.84 -0.02
N THR A 175 27.08 17.29 -1.02
CA THR A 175 26.50 16.50 -2.10
C THR A 175 26.12 15.10 -1.63
N GLU A 176 26.97 14.43 -0.85
CA GLU A 176 26.67 13.12 -0.25
C GLU A 176 25.44 13.19 0.66
N GLN A 177 25.36 14.22 1.52
CA GLN A 177 24.20 14.45 2.37
C GLN A 177 22.92 14.66 1.54
N THR A 178 23.03 15.41 0.44
CA THR A 178 21.90 15.68 -0.47
C THR A 178 21.47 14.40 -1.20
N ALA A 179 22.40 13.54 -1.60
CA ALA A 179 22.11 12.26 -2.22
C ALA A 179 21.34 11.32 -1.27
N VAL A 180 21.70 11.29 0.01
CA VAL A 180 20.96 10.53 1.04
C VAL A 180 19.55 11.10 1.21
N SER A 181 19.40 12.42 1.27
CA SER A 181 18.07 13.06 1.35
C SER A 181 17.20 12.76 0.14
N LEU A 182 17.74 12.82 -1.08
CA LEU A 182 17.03 12.46 -2.31
C LEU A 182 16.59 10.99 -2.31
N LYS A 183 17.44 10.07 -1.83
CA LYS A 183 17.09 8.65 -1.70
C LYS A 183 15.95 8.44 -0.70
N ASN A 184 15.99 9.12 0.45
CA ASN A 184 14.91 9.03 1.44
C ASN A 184 13.60 9.58 0.89
N LEU A 185 13.65 10.74 0.21
CA LEU A 185 12.49 11.35 -0.45
C LEU A 185 11.92 10.43 -1.54
N LEU A 186 12.77 9.79 -2.35
CA LEU A 186 12.34 8.83 -3.36
C LEU A 186 11.60 7.64 -2.74
N ASN A 187 12.14 7.07 -1.67
CA ASN A 187 11.51 5.96 -0.96
C ASN A 187 10.17 6.37 -0.36
N GLU A 188 10.08 7.58 0.20
CA GLU A 188 8.87 8.14 0.77
C GLU A 188 7.77 8.35 -0.28
N ILE A 189 8.09 9.01 -1.40
CA ILE A 189 7.12 9.22 -2.49
C ILE A 189 6.69 7.88 -3.10
N THR A 190 7.60 6.91 -3.24
CA THR A 190 7.28 5.58 -3.75
C THR A 190 6.34 4.81 -2.82
N ALA A 191 6.56 4.90 -1.51
CA ALA A 191 5.67 4.31 -0.52
C ALA A 191 4.27 4.93 -0.60
N ASP A 192 4.18 6.26 -0.70
CA ASP A 192 2.91 6.97 -0.84
C ASP A 192 2.19 6.64 -2.16
N ALA A 193 2.93 6.55 -3.28
CA ALA A 193 2.36 6.18 -4.57
C ALA A 193 1.73 4.78 -4.52
N ASN A 194 2.41 3.83 -3.88
CA ASN A 194 1.89 2.47 -3.68
C ASN A 194 0.66 2.46 -2.76
N ALA A 195 0.69 3.23 -1.66
CA ALA A 195 -0.44 3.38 -0.76
C ALA A 195 -1.67 3.98 -1.46
N GLN A 196 -1.48 5.06 -2.23
CA GLN A 196 -2.54 5.70 -3.00
C GLN A 196 -3.13 4.77 -4.06
N LYS A 197 -2.27 3.99 -4.74
CA LYS A 197 -2.71 2.98 -5.70
C LYS A 197 -3.57 1.91 -5.02
N ALA A 198 -3.11 1.37 -3.90
CA ALA A 198 -3.85 0.36 -3.14
C ALA A 198 -5.20 0.91 -2.65
N PHE A 199 -5.24 2.16 -2.16
CA PHE A 199 -6.49 2.82 -1.80
C PHE A 199 -7.45 2.90 -2.99
N THR A 200 -6.98 3.39 -4.13
CA THR A 200 -7.79 3.55 -5.36
C THR A 200 -8.34 2.20 -5.84
N ASP A 201 -7.52 1.15 -5.83
CA ASP A 201 -7.93 -0.19 -6.25
C ASP A 201 -9.01 -0.77 -5.31
N ASN A 202 -8.85 -0.61 -4.00
CA ASN A 202 -9.87 -1.02 -3.02
C ASN A 202 -11.16 -0.20 -3.17
N ALA A 203 -11.05 1.11 -3.40
CA ALA A 203 -12.19 2.00 -3.61
C ALA A 203 -13.00 1.60 -4.86
N ARG A 204 -12.34 1.25 -5.97
CA ARG A 204 -13.00 0.73 -7.18
C ARG A 204 -13.81 -0.52 -6.92
N LEU A 205 -13.23 -1.48 -6.20
CA LEU A 205 -13.92 -2.73 -5.86
C LEU A 205 -15.13 -2.47 -4.96
N GLN A 206 -15.00 -1.56 -3.99
CA GLN A 206 -16.12 -1.20 -3.12
C GLN A 206 -17.23 -0.47 -3.89
N LEU A 207 -16.88 0.45 -4.80
CA LEU A 207 -17.87 1.10 -5.67
C LEU A 207 -18.60 0.09 -6.55
N LEU A 208 -17.90 -0.88 -7.16
CA LEU A 208 -18.56 -1.92 -7.97
C LEU A 208 -19.62 -2.69 -7.17
N ARG A 209 -19.33 -3.01 -5.90
CA ARG A 209 -20.28 -3.67 -4.99
C ARG A 209 -21.47 -2.78 -4.65
N LEU A 210 -21.22 -1.49 -4.42
CA LEU A 210 -22.27 -0.53 -4.11
C LEU A 210 -23.16 -0.25 -5.30
N ASN A 211 -22.64 -0.25 -6.52
CA ASN A 211 -23.43 -0.12 -7.74
C ASN A 211 -24.51 -1.21 -7.84
N ASP A 212 -24.12 -2.45 -7.55
CA ASP A 212 -25.02 -3.61 -7.54
C ASP A 212 -26.04 -3.54 -6.38
N ALA A 213 -25.64 -3.05 -5.21
CA ALA A 213 -26.55 -2.80 -4.09
C ALA A 213 -27.55 -1.66 -4.37
N VAL A 214 -27.12 -0.59 -5.04
CA VAL A 214 -27.98 0.53 -5.48
C VAL A 214 -28.99 0.07 -6.51
N ALA A 215 -28.58 -0.77 -7.46
CA ALA A 215 -29.50 -1.36 -8.45
C ALA A 215 -30.62 -2.17 -7.77
N ARG A 216 -30.31 -2.91 -6.70
CA ARG A 216 -31.30 -3.66 -5.91
C ARG A 216 -32.04 -2.85 -4.85
N GLY A 217 -31.56 -1.65 -4.51
CA GLY A 217 -32.11 -0.82 -3.45
C GLY A 217 -31.84 -1.34 -2.03
N ASN A 218 -30.96 -2.32 -1.85
CA ASN A 218 -30.56 -2.79 -0.52
C ASN A 218 -29.17 -3.42 -0.56
N PHE A 219 -28.49 -3.41 0.60
CA PHE A 219 -27.24 -4.14 0.78
C PHE A 219 -27.49 -5.65 1.00
N ASN A 220 -28.68 -6.02 1.47
CA ASN A 220 -29.08 -7.38 1.84
C ASN A 220 -29.58 -8.20 0.64
N SER A 221 -28.66 -8.69 -0.18
CA SER A 221 -28.91 -9.96 -0.86
C SER A 221 -28.71 -11.09 0.16
N ALA A 222 -29.64 -12.04 0.22
CA ALA A 222 -29.51 -13.23 1.05
C ALA A 222 -28.13 -13.88 0.82
N GLY A 223 -27.22 -13.77 1.80
CA GLY A 223 -25.90 -14.43 1.79
C GLY A 223 -24.67 -13.55 2.04
N ALA A 224 -24.76 -12.21 1.99
CA ALA A 224 -23.60 -11.35 2.28
C ALA A 224 -23.80 -10.62 3.62
N ALA A 225 -23.24 -11.19 4.69
CA ALA A 225 -23.12 -10.49 5.96
C ALA A 225 -22.37 -9.16 5.76
N VAL A 226 -22.95 -8.07 6.27
CA VAL A 226 -22.27 -6.80 6.53
C VAL A 226 -20.96 -7.11 7.23
N VAL A 227 -19.84 -6.91 6.53
CA VAL A 227 -18.52 -6.85 7.15
C VAL A 227 -18.25 -5.35 7.26
N PRO A 228 -18.23 -4.77 8.46
CA PRO A 228 -17.77 -3.40 8.60
C PRO A 228 -16.33 -3.33 8.07
N ALA A 229 -16.00 -2.22 7.39
CA ALA A 229 -14.71 -1.99 6.74
C ALA A 229 -13.59 -1.88 7.80
N HIS A 230 -13.17 -3.04 8.28
CA HIS A 230 -11.93 -3.36 8.99
C HIS A 230 -11.82 -4.88 8.94
N SER A 231 -11.77 -5.44 7.74
CA SER A 231 -11.55 -6.86 7.54
C SER A 231 -11.15 -7.10 6.09
N VAL A 232 -9.92 -7.54 5.90
CA VAL A 232 -9.41 -8.19 4.70
C VAL A 232 -10.44 -9.19 4.17
N LEU A 233 -10.88 -8.99 2.93
CA LEU A 233 -11.47 -9.94 1.98
C LEU A 233 -12.21 -11.15 2.58
N LYS A 234 -13.53 -11.02 2.78
CA LYS A 234 -14.44 -12.15 2.99
C LYS A 234 -15.08 -12.55 1.65
N ALA A 235 -14.52 -13.57 1.00
CA ALA A 235 -15.16 -14.24 -0.14
C ALA A 235 -16.45 -14.98 0.32
N PRO A 236 -17.49 -15.10 -0.52
CA PRO A 236 -18.70 -15.83 -0.19
C PRO A 236 -18.46 -17.34 -0.30
N ILE A 237 -18.47 -18.04 0.84
CA ILE A 237 -18.61 -19.50 0.91
C ILE A 237 -20.10 -19.84 0.76
N THR A 238 -20.50 -20.31 -0.42
CA THR A 238 -21.79 -20.97 -0.62
C THR A 238 -21.76 -22.32 0.11
N LYS A 239 -22.77 -22.58 0.94
CA LYS A 239 -23.01 -23.92 1.49
C LYS A 239 -23.48 -24.83 0.36
N ALA A 240 -22.54 -25.49 -0.33
CA ALA A 240 -22.83 -26.66 -1.13
C ALA A 240 -22.93 -27.90 -0.22
N PRO A 241 -23.81 -28.87 -0.49
CA PRO A 241 -23.90 -30.11 0.28
C PRO A 241 -22.58 -30.89 0.23
N LEU A 242 -22.30 -31.61 1.31
CA LEU A 242 -21.13 -32.47 1.52
C LEU A 242 -20.87 -33.39 0.32
N GLY A 243 -19.70 -33.23 -0.29
CA GLY A 243 -18.95 -34.35 -0.87
C GLY A 243 -17.98 -34.87 0.19
N ALA A 244 -18.08 -36.17 0.50
CA ALA A 244 -17.22 -36.91 1.42
C ALA A 244 -15.71 -36.76 1.09
N PRO A 245 -14.79 -37.02 2.04
CA PRO A 245 -13.39 -36.68 1.89
C PRO A 245 -12.75 -37.60 0.86
N THR A 246 -12.29 -37.03 -0.26
CA THR A 246 -11.32 -37.74 -1.09
C THR A 246 -10.00 -37.74 -0.33
N SER A 247 -9.72 -38.89 0.27
CA SER A 247 -8.40 -39.29 0.74
C SER A 247 -7.39 -39.06 -0.38
N GLY A 248 -6.67 -37.95 -0.31
CA GLY A 248 -5.58 -37.59 -1.19
C GLY A 248 -4.57 -36.81 -0.34
N ALA A 249 -3.33 -37.29 -0.29
CA ALA A 249 -2.28 -36.69 0.51
C ALA A 249 -2.15 -35.20 0.17
N ALA A 250 -2.18 -34.34 1.18
CA ALA A 250 -1.93 -32.91 1.00
C ALA A 250 -0.52 -32.73 0.43
N LEU A 251 -0.39 -31.98 -0.66
CA LEU A 251 0.90 -31.76 -1.31
C LEU A 251 1.79 -30.85 -0.48
N PHE A 252 1.18 -29.92 0.27
CA PHE A 252 1.91 -29.02 1.11
C PHE A 252 1.12 -28.65 2.35
N LYS A 253 1.80 -28.64 3.49
CA LYS A 253 1.25 -28.32 4.80
C LYS A 253 2.06 -27.20 5.41
N ILE A 254 1.41 -26.05 5.63
CA ILE A 254 2.02 -24.89 6.28
C ILE A 254 1.48 -24.81 7.70
N ASN A 255 2.38 -24.71 8.68
CA ASN A 255 2.04 -24.51 10.08
C ASN A 255 2.30 -23.06 10.47
N PHE A 256 1.23 -22.30 10.72
CA PHE A 256 1.30 -20.91 11.16
C PHE A 256 1.29 -20.85 12.68
N ALA A 257 2.35 -21.39 13.31
CA ALA A 257 2.54 -21.29 14.74
C ALA A 257 2.97 -19.87 15.17
N ASP A 258 3.66 -19.14 14.27
CA ASP A 258 4.15 -17.78 14.44
C ASP A 258 3.64 -16.88 13.30
N GLU A 259 3.59 -15.55 13.49
CA GLU A 259 3.08 -14.60 12.48
C GLU A 259 3.99 -14.45 11.24
N ASN A 260 5.25 -14.90 11.32
CA ASN A 260 6.24 -14.70 10.28
C ASN A 260 6.97 -16.01 9.93
N VAL A 261 6.25 -16.93 9.29
CA VAL A 261 6.79 -18.22 8.84
C VAL A 261 7.31 -18.09 7.41
N ASP A 262 8.56 -18.45 7.17
CA ASP A 262 9.16 -18.47 5.82
C ASP A 262 8.71 -19.72 5.05
N TYR A 263 7.50 -19.69 4.48
CA TYR A 263 6.94 -20.82 3.71
C TYR A 263 7.04 -20.64 2.19
N LEU A 264 7.38 -19.44 1.70
CA LEU A 264 7.28 -19.06 0.28
C LEU A 264 8.19 -19.91 -0.63
N SER A 265 9.47 -20.06 -0.30
CA SER A 265 10.44 -20.83 -1.11
C SER A 265 10.06 -22.32 -1.27
N ASN A 266 9.46 -22.91 -0.24
CA ASN A 266 9.00 -24.29 -0.25
C ASN A 266 7.67 -24.44 -1.02
N LEU A 267 6.79 -23.44 -0.94
CA LEU A 267 5.54 -23.38 -1.70
C LEU A 267 5.82 -23.26 -3.21
N GLU A 268 6.76 -22.40 -3.60
CA GLU A 268 7.21 -22.21 -4.99
C GLU A 268 7.68 -23.50 -5.64
N SER A 269 8.54 -24.24 -4.93
CA SER A 269 9.09 -25.51 -5.40
C SER A 269 7.99 -26.57 -5.57
N ALA A 270 7.04 -26.64 -4.64
CA ALA A 270 5.92 -27.58 -4.70
C ALA A 270 4.94 -27.26 -5.84
N VAL A 271 4.63 -25.97 -6.03
CA VAL A 271 3.72 -25.49 -7.08
C VAL A 271 4.32 -25.68 -8.47
N SER A 272 5.61 -25.37 -8.62
CA SER A 272 6.34 -25.57 -9.88
C SER A 272 6.39 -27.06 -10.27
N ASN A 273 6.67 -27.95 -9.32
CA ASN A 273 6.66 -29.39 -9.57
C ASN A 273 5.26 -29.93 -9.93
N ALA A 274 4.21 -29.39 -9.30
CA ALA A 274 2.82 -29.75 -9.61
C ALA A 274 2.39 -29.29 -11.00
N LEU A 275 2.73 -28.06 -11.41
CA LEU A 275 2.45 -27.52 -12.75
C LEU A 275 3.24 -28.24 -13.84
N ASN A 276 4.50 -28.59 -13.57
CA ASN A 276 5.33 -29.36 -14.49
C ASN A 276 4.78 -30.79 -14.71
N THR A 277 4.18 -31.38 -13.68
CA THR A 277 3.58 -32.72 -13.77
C THR A 277 2.20 -32.68 -14.40
N ASN A 278 1.40 -31.64 -14.12
CA ASN A 278 0.05 -31.46 -14.66
C ASN A 278 -0.22 -29.97 -14.97
N PRO A 279 -0.11 -29.55 -16.25
CA PRO A 279 -0.34 -28.15 -16.66
C PRO A 279 -1.75 -27.61 -16.41
N ASN A 280 -2.73 -28.50 -16.23
CA ASN A 280 -4.14 -28.16 -15.95
C ASN A 280 -4.54 -28.39 -14.47
N ALA A 281 -3.56 -28.55 -13.57
CA ALA A 281 -3.83 -28.78 -12.15
C ALA A 281 -4.67 -27.66 -11.54
N LYS A 282 -5.70 -28.03 -10.78
CA LYS A 282 -6.50 -27.11 -9.97
C LYS A 282 -6.02 -27.16 -8.53
N PHE A 283 -5.89 -26.02 -7.87
CA PHE A 283 -5.39 -25.94 -6.51
C PHE A 283 -6.53 -25.68 -5.53
N LEU A 284 -6.61 -26.48 -4.46
CA LEU A 284 -7.53 -26.26 -3.35
C LEU A 284 -6.72 -25.82 -2.13
N VAL A 285 -6.93 -24.60 -1.66
CA VAL A 285 -6.29 -24.05 -0.46
C VAL A 285 -7.28 -24.15 0.69
N LYS A 286 -6.97 -24.98 1.70
CA LYS A 286 -7.82 -25.19 2.87
C LYS A 286 -7.15 -24.68 4.14
N GLY A 287 -7.64 -23.57 4.69
CA GLY A 287 -7.27 -23.11 6.03
C GLY A 287 -8.03 -23.91 7.09
N MET A 288 -7.31 -24.56 8.01
CA MET A 288 -7.88 -25.39 9.07
C MET A 288 -7.41 -24.89 10.44
N ASN A 289 -8.33 -24.83 11.38
CA ASN A 289 -8.08 -24.23 12.69
C ASN A 289 -8.50 -25.14 13.85
N PRO A 290 -7.81 -25.11 15.02
CA PRO A 290 -8.30 -25.71 16.26
C PRO A 290 -9.75 -25.34 16.56
N ALA A 291 -10.60 -26.34 16.81
CA ALA A 291 -12.01 -26.17 17.15
C ALA A 291 -12.24 -25.40 18.49
N ASN A 292 -11.22 -25.31 19.35
CA ASN A 292 -11.36 -24.85 20.74
C ASN A 292 -11.25 -23.32 20.92
N LYS A 293 -11.06 -22.52 19.86
CA LYS A 293 -11.00 -21.05 19.92
C LYS A 293 -11.97 -20.40 18.93
N LYS A 294 -13.00 -19.72 19.43
CA LYS A 294 -14.03 -19.01 18.62
C LYS A 294 -13.48 -17.81 17.81
N LEU A 295 -12.31 -17.28 18.16
CA LEU A 295 -11.67 -16.12 17.50
C LEU A 295 -10.76 -16.49 16.31
N SER A 296 -10.62 -17.77 15.98
CA SER A 296 -9.48 -18.25 15.20
C SER A 296 -9.86 -18.80 13.80
N THR A 297 -11.14 -18.66 13.43
CA THR A 297 -11.59 -18.89 12.04
C THR A 297 -11.16 -17.76 11.10
N ASP A 298 -10.94 -16.54 11.62
CA ASP A 298 -10.54 -15.40 10.80
C ASP A 298 -9.02 -15.36 10.55
N GLU A 299 -8.21 -15.90 11.47
CA GLU A 299 -6.77 -16.14 11.27
C GLU A 299 -6.54 -17.18 10.18
N ALA A 300 -7.22 -18.32 10.22
CA ALA A 300 -7.11 -19.35 9.19
C ALA A 300 -7.55 -18.86 7.80
N LYS A 301 -8.54 -17.95 7.73
CA LYS A 301 -8.92 -17.27 6.48
C LYS A 301 -7.87 -16.28 6.02
N LYS A 302 -7.29 -15.49 6.95
CA LYS A 302 -6.22 -14.52 6.66
C LYS A 302 -5.01 -15.25 6.06
N TYR A 303 -4.54 -16.32 6.70
CA TYR A 303 -3.40 -17.10 6.20
C TYR A 303 -3.73 -17.81 4.88
N ALA A 304 -4.94 -18.34 4.72
CA ALA A 304 -5.34 -18.97 3.46
C ALA A 304 -5.50 -17.94 2.32
N ALA A 305 -5.90 -16.70 2.62
CA ALA A 305 -5.95 -15.59 1.66
C ALA A 305 -4.55 -15.08 1.29
N GLN A 306 -3.62 -15.09 2.23
CA GLN A 306 -2.21 -14.76 1.98
C GLN A 306 -1.59 -15.78 1.02
N VAL A 307 -1.72 -17.08 1.31
CA VAL A 307 -1.25 -18.17 0.43
C VAL A 307 -1.94 -18.11 -0.95
N PHE A 308 -3.20 -17.69 -1.03
CA PHE A 308 -3.89 -17.47 -2.30
C PHE A 308 -3.27 -16.34 -3.13
N ALA A 309 -2.95 -15.20 -2.51
CA ALA A 309 -2.29 -14.08 -3.17
C ALA A 309 -0.87 -14.46 -3.64
N ASP A 310 -0.16 -15.25 -2.85
CA ASP A 310 1.16 -15.75 -3.20
C ASP A 310 1.08 -16.71 -4.40
N LEU A 311 0.10 -17.63 -4.45
CA LEU A 311 -0.12 -18.51 -5.61
C LEU A 311 -0.42 -17.76 -6.91
N ILE A 312 -1.15 -16.64 -6.84
CA ILE A 312 -1.38 -15.78 -8.01
C ILE A 312 -0.08 -15.11 -8.45
N SER A 313 0.73 -14.65 -7.50
CA SER A 313 2.04 -14.04 -7.76
C SER A 313 3.02 -15.04 -8.40
N LEU A 314 2.81 -16.34 -8.15
CA LEU A 314 3.55 -17.45 -8.76
C LEU A 314 2.98 -17.91 -10.11
N GLY A 315 2.02 -17.18 -10.68
CA GLY A 315 1.50 -17.39 -12.02
C GLY A 315 0.34 -18.38 -12.13
N VAL A 316 -0.25 -18.80 -11.00
CA VAL A 316 -1.47 -19.63 -11.02
C VAL A 316 -2.69 -18.76 -11.29
N GLU A 317 -3.45 -19.08 -12.33
CA GLU A 317 -4.66 -18.35 -12.68
C GLU A 317 -5.70 -18.40 -11.53
N PRO A 318 -6.31 -17.27 -11.13
CA PRO A 318 -7.26 -17.24 -10.02
C PRO A 318 -8.46 -18.18 -10.17
N GLN A 319 -8.86 -18.48 -11.41
CA GLN A 319 -9.97 -19.38 -11.73
C GLN A 319 -9.66 -20.86 -11.43
N LYS A 320 -8.38 -21.22 -11.33
CA LYS A 320 -7.90 -22.57 -11.03
C LYS A 320 -7.71 -22.80 -9.53
N ILE A 321 -7.94 -21.79 -8.68
CA ILE A 321 -7.71 -21.86 -7.24
C ILE A 321 -9.04 -21.78 -6.49
N ASN A 322 -9.33 -22.77 -5.65
CA ASN A 322 -10.48 -22.77 -4.76
C ASN A 322 -10.05 -22.61 -3.31
N LEU A 323 -10.60 -21.60 -2.64
CA LEU A 323 -10.35 -21.31 -1.23
C LEU A 323 -11.44 -21.95 -0.36
N SER A 324 -11.04 -22.70 0.66
CA SER A 324 -11.94 -23.29 1.65
C SER A 324 -11.38 -23.06 3.06
N ALA A 325 -12.27 -22.91 4.03
CA ALA A 325 -11.90 -22.79 5.44
C ALA A 325 -12.72 -23.77 6.28
N GLY A 326 -12.09 -24.42 7.24
CA GLY A 326 -12.72 -25.40 8.12
C GLY A 326 -12.13 -25.41 9.51
N GLN A 327 -12.76 -26.15 10.42
CA GLN A 327 -12.28 -26.38 11.77
C GLN A 327 -11.99 -27.86 11.96
N ASP A 328 -10.96 -28.16 12.73
CA ASP A 328 -10.58 -29.53 13.08
C ASP A 328 -10.23 -29.58 14.58
N SER A 329 -10.81 -30.54 15.29
CA SER A 329 -10.60 -30.72 16.74
C SER A 329 -9.24 -31.33 17.08
N LEU A 330 -8.51 -31.86 16.09
CA LEU A 330 -7.20 -32.50 16.28
C LEU A 330 -6.00 -31.55 16.13
N LEU A 331 -6.23 -30.30 15.70
CA LEU A 331 -5.17 -29.31 15.47
C LEU A 331 -4.90 -28.48 16.72
N THR A 332 -3.62 -28.14 16.96
CA THR A 332 -3.20 -27.26 18.07
C THR A 332 -2.89 -25.83 17.59
N SER A 333 -2.64 -25.64 16.30
CA SER A 333 -2.28 -24.36 15.65
C SER A 333 -2.98 -24.21 14.29
N PRO A 334 -3.15 -22.99 13.76
CA PRO A 334 -3.70 -22.76 12.42
C PRO A 334 -2.80 -23.35 11.33
N GLN A 335 -3.38 -24.12 10.41
CA GLN A 335 -2.65 -24.80 9.33
C GLN A 335 -3.32 -24.58 7.98
N VAL A 336 -2.52 -24.39 6.93
CA VAL A 336 -3.02 -24.30 5.55
C VAL A 336 -2.56 -25.54 4.79
N PHE A 337 -3.52 -26.22 4.16
CA PHE A 337 -3.28 -27.37 3.32
C PHE A 337 -3.51 -26.99 1.86
N VAL A 338 -2.55 -27.29 1.00
CA VAL A 338 -2.68 -27.11 -0.44
C VAL A 338 -2.82 -28.50 -1.08
N TYR A 339 -3.91 -28.70 -1.81
CA TYR A 339 -4.17 -29.92 -2.57
C TYR A 339 -4.19 -29.60 -4.06
N THR A 340 -3.72 -30.50 -4.91
CA THR A 340 -4.00 -30.45 -6.35
C THR A 340 -5.15 -31.38 -6.69
N LYS A 341 -5.95 -30.97 -7.66
CA LYS A 341 -7.05 -31.74 -8.23
C LYS A 341 -6.97 -31.72 -9.74
#